data_AF-A0A432SDQ6-F1
#
_entry.id   AF-A0A432SDQ6-F1
#
_cell.length_a   1.000
_cell.length_b   1.000
_cell.length_c   1.000
_cell.angle_alpha   90.00
_cell.angle_beta   90.00
_cell.angle_gamma   90.00
#
_symmetry.space_group_name_H-M   'P 1'
#
loop_
_entity.id
_entity.type
_entity.pdbx_description
1 polymer ?
#
loop_
_entity_poly.entity_id
_entity_poly.type
_entity_poly.pdbx_seq_one_letter_code
_entity_poly.pdbx_strand_id
1 'polypeptide(L)'
;MMIHPATVHFAIVLPVVASVFGMAYLINRQELFSKISTILMFFTALAMAGVWYSGSVAGPEIYDFLSEDGQSTLVAHKELGLYLAISMGLVSLLKIIGCKMKKFFLEAISIIALIAIMLVTFIQGNMGGALVYNHGTPFKSFMIMDTLHEAAIVVDEESEDTAKIEVYQEALEDIELIHEEIEIYYGNKAKQE
;
A
#
# COMPACT_ATOMS: atom_id res chain seq x y z
N MET A 1 -13.25 -3.79 3.90
CA MET A 1 -13.58 -4.18 2.48
C MET A 1 -12.29 -4.35 1.66
N MET A 2 -12.00 -5.51 1.02
CA MET A 2 -10.72 -5.80 0.34
C MET A 2 -10.47 -5.05 -1.00
N ILE A 3 -11.22 -3.99 -1.29
CA ILE A 3 -11.10 -3.25 -2.55
C ILE A 3 -9.83 -2.38 -2.56
N HIS A 4 -9.39 -1.90 -1.41
CA HIS A 4 -8.25 -0.97 -1.30
C HIS A 4 -6.92 -1.61 -1.77
N PRO A 5 -6.49 -2.80 -1.30
CA PRO A 5 -5.27 -3.46 -1.82
C PRO A 5 -5.36 -3.85 -3.31
N ALA A 6 -6.55 -4.13 -3.82
CA ALA A 6 -6.71 -4.43 -5.25
C ALA A 6 -6.54 -3.16 -6.12
N THR A 7 -7.03 -2.02 -5.63
CA THR A 7 -7.06 -0.76 -6.41
C THR A 7 -5.75 0.03 -6.35
N VAL A 8 -4.89 -0.17 -5.33
CA VAL A 8 -3.58 0.51 -5.24
C VAL A 8 -2.64 0.25 -6.42
N HIS A 9 -2.73 -0.92 -7.06
CA HIS A 9 -1.89 -1.27 -8.21
C HIS A 9 -2.06 -0.27 -9.37
N PHE A 10 -3.30 0.16 -9.63
CA PHE A 10 -3.57 1.17 -10.66
C PHE A 10 -2.98 2.54 -10.28
N ALA A 11 -3.08 2.93 -9.01
CA ALA A 11 -2.52 4.19 -8.53
C ALA A 11 -0.98 4.23 -8.60
N ILE A 12 -0.30 3.08 -8.57
CA ILE A 12 1.16 2.97 -8.71
C ILE A 12 1.59 2.84 -10.18
N VAL A 13 0.93 2.00 -10.97
CA VAL A 13 1.37 1.68 -12.34
C VAL A 13 1.02 2.79 -13.33
N LEU A 14 -0.15 3.42 -13.23
CA LEU A 14 -0.57 4.46 -14.18
C LEU A 14 0.38 5.67 -14.23
N PRO A 15 0.89 6.22 -13.12
CA PRO A 15 1.90 7.28 -13.16
C PRO A 15 3.17 6.87 -13.90
N VAL A 16 3.60 5.60 -13.76
CA VAL A 16 4.80 5.08 -14.43
C VAL A 16 4.60 5.07 -15.94
N VAL A 17 3.50 4.47 -16.41
CA VAL A 17 3.18 4.40 -17.84
C VAL A 17 2.95 5.80 -18.42
N ALA A 18 2.24 6.68 -17.68
CA ALA A 18 2.03 8.07 -18.07
C ALA A 18 3.35 8.84 -18.21
N SER A 19 4.32 8.55 -17.33
CA SER A 19 5.66 9.16 -17.35
C SER A 19 6.48 8.70 -18.54
N VAL A 20 6.39 7.43 -18.95
CA VAL A 20 7.05 6.91 -20.16
C VAL A 20 6.56 7.65 -21.40
N PHE A 21 5.24 7.76 -21.59
CA PHE A 21 4.67 8.52 -22.71
C PHE A 21 4.95 10.02 -22.61
N GLY A 22 4.95 10.57 -21.39
CA GLY A 22 5.34 11.95 -21.12
C GLY A 22 6.78 12.22 -21.58
N MET A 23 7.73 11.36 -21.19
CA MET A 23 9.13 11.46 -21.59
C MET A 23 9.30 11.32 -23.10
N ALA A 24 8.61 10.35 -23.72
CA ALA A 24 8.59 10.19 -25.17
C ALA A 24 8.07 11.45 -25.88
N TYR A 25 7.10 12.15 -25.29
CA TYR A 25 6.65 13.45 -25.80
C TYR A 25 7.71 14.56 -25.61
N LEU A 26 8.41 14.63 -24.48
CA LEU A 26 9.45 15.65 -24.27
C LEU A 26 10.58 15.54 -25.30
N ILE A 27 10.95 14.32 -25.67
CA ILE A 27 12.02 14.03 -26.64
C ILE A 27 11.52 14.24 -28.07
N ASN A 28 10.42 13.61 -28.45
CA ASN A 28 9.99 13.54 -29.85
C ASN A 28 9.01 14.64 -30.26
N ARG A 29 8.36 15.30 -29.29
CA ARG A 29 7.32 16.33 -29.47
C ARG A 29 6.12 15.90 -30.34
N GLN A 30 5.90 14.60 -30.51
CA GLN A 30 4.77 14.08 -31.28
C GLN A 30 3.46 14.19 -30.50
N GLU A 31 2.43 14.76 -31.13
CA GLU A 31 1.12 15.01 -30.51
C GLU A 31 0.46 13.74 -29.95
N LEU A 32 0.69 12.58 -30.58
CA LEU A 32 0.18 11.29 -30.12
C LEU A 32 0.63 10.96 -28.68
N PHE A 33 1.93 11.12 -28.39
CA PHE A 33 2.47 10.83 -27.05
C PHE A 33 1.94 11.82 -26.00
N SER A 34 1.75 13.09 -26.38
CA SER A 34 1.10 14.08 -25.51
C SER A 34 -0.34 13.65 -25.14
N LYS A 35 -1.14 13.24 -26.12
CA LYS A 35 -2.53 12.81 -25.89
C LYS A 35 -2.60 11.57 -25.01
N ILE A 36 -1.79 10.55 -25.30
CA ILE A 36 -1.75 9.32 -24.50
C ILE A 36 -1.36 9.64 -23.05
N SER A 37 -0.28 10.41 -22.85
CA SER A 37 0.16 10.83 -21.51
C SER A 37 -0.92 11.63 -20.78
N THR A 38 -1.62 12.54 -21.47
CA THR A 38 -2.72 13.33 -20.89
C THR A 38 -3.88 12.44 -20.42
N ILE A 39 -4.30 11.46 -21.23
CA ILE A 39 -5.36 10.52 -20.86
C ILE A 39 -4.95 9.68 -19.65
N LEU A 40 -3.73 9.15 -19.66
CA LEU A 40 -3.21 8.36 -18.54
C LEU A 40 -3.09 9.17 -17.26
N MET A 41 -2.63 10.43 -17.33
CA MET A 41 -2.59 11.34 -16.17
C MET A 41 -3.99 11.64 -15.62
N PHE A 42 -5.00 11.73 -16.47
CA PHE A 42 -6.39 11.87 -16.03
C PHE A 42 -6.88 10.65 -15.25
N PHE A 43 -6.69 9.45 -15.80
CA PHE A 43 -7.06 8.21 -15.09
C PHE A 43 -6.20 7.96 -13.85
N THR A 44 -4.94 8.40 -13.84
CA THR A 44 -4.07 8.37 -12.66
C THR A 44 -4.67 9.20 -11.53
N ALA A 45 -5.12 10.43 -11.82
CA ALA A 45 -5.76 11.30 -10.82
C ALA A 45 -7.05 10.65 -10.25
N LEU A 46 -7.88 10.05 -11.10
CA LEU A 46 -9.08 9.35 -10.66
C LEU A 46 -8.75 8.11 -9.81
N ALA A 47 -7.76 7.32 -10.22
CA ALA A 47 -7.32 6.14 -9.47
C ALA A 47 -6.78 6.53 -8.09
N MET A 48 -5.92 7.56 -8.01
CA MET A 48 -5.39 8.05 -6.74
C MET A 48 -6.51 8.56 -5.81
N ALA A 49 -7.48 9.29 -6.35
CA ALA A 49 -8.64 9.74 -5.57
C ALA A 49 -9.48 8.56 -5.05
N GLY A 50 -9.75 7.55 -5.89
CA GLY A 50 -10.51 6.36 -5.51
C GLY A 50 -9.79 5.49 -4.47
N VAL A 51 -8.48 5.32 -4.61
CA VAL A 51 -7.64 4.59 -3.65
C VAL A 51 -7.57 5.31 -2.32
N TRP A 52 -7.36 6.64 -2.33
CA TRP A 52 -7.38 7.42 -1.09
C TRP A 52 -8.74 7.36 -0.38
N TYR A 53 -9.84 7.47 -1.13
CA TYR A 53 -11.19 7.37 -0.58
C TYR A 53 -11.44 6.00 0.04
N SER A 54 -11.19 4.92 -0.70
CA SER A 54 -11.37 3.55 -0.19
C SER A 54 -10.48 3.27 1.03
N GLY A 55 -9.25 3.77 1.04
CA GLY A 55 -8.34 3.67 2.20
C GLY A 55 -8.82 4.48 3.40
N SER A 56 -9.42 5.66 3.18
CA SER A 56 -9.99 6.49 4.26
C SER A 56 -11.21 5.86 4.92
N VAL A 57 -11.94 4.99 4.21
CA VAL A 57 -13.03 4.18 4.77
C VAL A 57 -12.49 2.97 5.51
N ALA A 58 -11.47 2.29 4.98
CA ALA A 58 -10.90 1.08 5.57
C ALA A 58 -9.98 1.34 6.77
N GLY A 59 -9.23 2.44 6.77
CA GLY A 59 -8.24 2.77 7.81
C GLY A 59 -8.80 2.76 9.24
N PRO A 60 -9.95 3.39 9.52
CA PRO A 60 -10.56 3.35 10.85
C PRO A 60 -10.90 1.93 11.34
N GLU A 61 -11.21 0.99 10.44
CA GLU A 61 -11.54 -0.39 10.81
C GLU A 61 -10.35 -1.15 11.40
N ILE A 62 -9.12 -0.74 11.06
CA ILE A 62 -7.88 -1.40 11.50
C ILE A 62 -7.10 -0.60 12.55
N TYR A 63 -7.45 0.66 12.78
CA TYR A 63 -6.62 1.62 13.52
C TYR A 63 -6.27 1.12 14.94
N ASP A 64 -7.28 0.69 15.70
CA ASP A 64 -7.11 0.22 17.09
C ASP A 64 -6.37 -1.12 17.19
N PHE A 65 -6.22 -1.82 16.05
CA PHE A 65 -5.45 -3.05 15.96
C PHE A 65 -3.98 -2.80 15.64
N LEU A 66 -3.58 -1.58 15.29
CA LEU A 66 -2.17 -1.27 15.02
C LEU A 66 -1.43 -0.89 16.30
N SER A 67 -0.13 -1.20 16.37
CA SER A 67 0.82 -0.59 17.32
C SER A 67 0.78 0.94 17.24
N GLU A 68 1.25 1.65 18.28
CA GLU A 68 1.34 3.12 18.28
C GLU A 68 2.08 3.67 17.04
N ASP A 69 3.24 3.10 16.68
CA ASP A 69 3.97 3.45 15.46
C ASP A 69 3.17 3.15 14.18
N GLY A 70 2.40 2.07 14.20
CA GLY A 70 1.50 1.69 13.10
C GLY A 70 0.34 2.66 12.92
N GLN A 71 -0.24 3.14 14.02
CA GLN A 71 -1.28 4.17 14.00
C GLN A 71 -0.74 5.49 13.42
N SER A 72 0.43 5.92 13.88
CA SER A 72 1.13 7.09 13.34
C SER A 72 1.42 6.94 11.84
N THR A 73 1.93 5.77 11.43
CA THR A 73 2.18 5.44 10.03
C THR A 73 0.89 5.44 9.20
N LEU A 74 -0.23 4.97 9.74
CA LEU A 74 -1.53 4.94 9.05
C LEU A 74 -2.06 6.35 8.80
N VAL A 75 -1.93 7.24 9.79
CA VAL A 75 -2.31 8.66 9.65
C VAL A 75 -1.43 9.33 8.60
N ALA A 76 -0.10 9.17 8.69
CA ALA A 76 0.83 9.74 7.72
C ALA A 76 0.59 9.22 6.30
N HIS A 77 0.30 7.92 6.16
CA HIS A 77 -0.06 7.29 4.89
C HIS A 77 -1.34 7.89 4.32
N LYS A 78 -2.38 8.07 5.14
CA LYS A 78 -3.64 8.70 4.72
C LYS A 78 -3.45 10.14 4.26
N GLU A 79 -2.66 10.92 4.99
CA GLU A 79 -2.38 12.33 4.67
C GLU A 79 -1.57 12.48 3.38
N LEU A 80 -0.48 11.70 3.24
CA LEU A 80 0.32 11.71 2.03
C LEU A 80 -0.50 11.26 0.81
N GLY A 81 -1.36 10.25 0.97
CA GLY A 81 -2.31 9.83 -0.06
C GLY A 81 -3.26 10.94 -0.51
N LEU A 82 -3.74 11.78 0.42
CA LEU A 82 -4.58 12.93 0.10
C LEU A 82 -3.81 13.97 -0.72
N TYR A 83 -2.60 14.31 -0.28
CA TYR A 83 -1.76 15.28 -0.97
C TYR A 83 -1.39 14.81 -2.39
N LEU A 84 -1.10 13.52 -2.56
CA LEU A 84 -0.86 12.92 -3.88
C LEU A 84 -2.11 13.01 -4.76
N ALA A 85 -3.29 12.66 -4.25
CA ALA A 85 -4.54 12.72 -5.01
C ALA A 85 -4.87 14.15 -5.48
N ILE A 86 -4.76 15.14 -4.58
CA ILE A 86 -4.99 16.55 -4.92
C ILE A 86 -3.95 17.04 -5.92
N SER A 87 -2.67 16.80 -5.66
CA SER A 87 -1.57 17.26 -6.52
C SER A 87 -1.67 16.67 -7.91
N MET A 88 -1.96 15.37 -8.01
CA MET A 88 -2.16 14.70 -9.29
C MET A 88 -3.40 15.24 -10.02
N GLY A 89 -4.48 15.55 -9.31
CA GLY A 89 -5.64 16.25 -9.87
C GLY A 89 -5.24 17.58 -10.54
N LEU A 90 -4.51 18.44 -9.81
CA LEU A 90 -4.04 19.73 -10.32
C LEU A 90 -3.08 19.59 -11.50
N VAL A 91 -2.09 18.70 -11.41
CA VAL A 91 -1.10 18.44 -12.46
C VAL A 91 -1.77 17.85 -13.71
N SER A 92 -2.76 16.99 -13.53
CA SER A 92 -3.55 16.43 -14.64
C SER A 92 -4.35 17.52 -15.37
N LEU A 93 -5.00 18.42 -14.63
CA LEU A 93 -5.69 19.58 -15.21
C LEU A 93 -4.72 20.49 -15.97
N LEU A 94 -3.55 20.78 -15.41
CA LEU A 94 -2.51 21.57 -16.07
C LEU A 94 -2.04 20.90 -17.37
N LYS A 95 -1.86 19.58 -17.37
CA LYS A 95 -1.51 18.81 -18.57
C LYS A 95 -2.60 18.90 -19.63
N ILE A 96 -3.88 18.74 -19.25
CA ILE A 96 -5.03 18.86 -20.16
C ILE A 96 -5.07 20.24 -20.80
N ILE A 97 -4.88 21.30 -20.01
CA ILE A 97 -4.82 22.69 -20.51
C ILE A 97 -3.65 22.85 -21.47
N GLY A 98 -2.45 22.40 -21.10
CA GLY A 98 -1.25 22.44 -21.95
C GLY A 98 -1.46 21.75 -23.29
N CYS A 99 -2.01 20.53 -23.26
CA CYS A 99 -2.32 19.73 -24.45
C CYS A 99 -3.36 20.42 -25.35
N LYS A 100 -4.47 20.92 -24.79
CA LYS A 100 -5.53 21.61 -25.55
C LYS A 100 -5.04 22.92 -26.17
N MET A 101 -4.25 23.69 -25.44
CA MET A 101 -3.69 24.96 -25.91
C MET A 101 -2.43 24.77 -26.78
N LYS A 102 -1.95 23.53 -26.94
CA LYS A 102 -0.70 23.18 -27.62
C LYS A 102 0.52 23.96 -27.07
N LYS A 103 0.56 24.15 -25.74
CA LYS A 103 1.61 24.88 -25.04
C LYS A 103 2.62 23.91 -24.44
N PHE A 104 3.70 23.65 -25.18
CA PHE A 104 4.77 22.74 -24.78
C PHE A 104 5.31 23.00 -23.36
N PHE A 105 5.48 24.27 -22.98
CA PHE A 105 5.98 24.61 -21.64
C PHE A 105 5.08 24.09 -20.51
N LEU A 106 3.75 24.25 -20.64
CA LEU A 106 2.78 23.75 -19.65
C LEU A 106 2.75 22.22 -19.61
N GLU A 107 2.89 21.60 -20.78
CA GLU A 107 2.97 20.14 -20.86
C GLU A 107 4.25 19.60 -20.22
N ALA A 108 5.38 20.29 -20.41
CA ALA A 108 6.67 19.88 -19.89
C ALA A 108 6.72 19.97 -18.36
N ILE A 109 6.29 21.10 -17.78
CA ILE A 109 6.23 21.23 -16.32
C ILE A 109 5.27 20.21 -15.70
N SER A 110 4.16 19.89 -16.37
CA SER A 110 3.22 18.86 -15.90
C SER A 110 3.84 17.46 -15.91
N ILE A 111 4.66 17.13 -16.91
CA ILE A 111 5.35 15.84 -17.00
C ILE A 111 6.45 15.73 -15.93
N ILE A 112 7.19 16.81 -15.66
CA ILE A 112 8.18 16.83 -14.58
C ILE A 112 7.50 16.65 -13.23
N ALA A 113 6.38 17.36 -12.99
CA ALA A 113 5.60 17.21 -11.78
C ALA A 113 5.02 15.79 -11.63
N LEU A 114 4.55 15.17 -12.73
CA LEU A 114 4.12 13.78 -12.75
C LEU A 114 5.22 12.83 -12.28
N ILE A 115 6.45 13.00 -12.77
CA ILE A 115 7.59 12.15 -12.38
C ILE A 115 7.88 12.31 -10.88
N ALA A 116 7.83 13.53 -10.35
CA ALA A 116 7.99 13.77 -8.91
C ALA A 116 6.88 13.07 -8.10
N ILE A 117 5.61 13.21 -8.54
CA ILE A 117 4.46 12.53 -7.92
C ILE A 117 4.64 11.00 -7.96
N MET A 118 5.09 10.44 -9.09
CA MET A 118 5.37 9.01 -9.24
C MET A 118 6.40 8.53 -8.22
N LEU A 119 7.51 9.26 -8.03
CA LEU A 119 8.53 8.89 -7.05
C LEU A 119 7.99 8.90 -5.62
N VAL A 120 7.22 9.93 -5.25
CA VAL A 120 6.57 10.01 -3.93
C VAL A 120 5.51 8.91 -3.77
N THR A 121 4.86 8.49 -4.86
CA THR A 121 3.89 7.36 -4.84
C THR A 121 4.57 6.04 -4.49
N PHE A 122 5.85 5.83 -4.83
CA PHE A 122 6.59 4.65 -4.36
C PHE A 122 6.83 4.69 -2.84
N ILE A 123 7.09 5.88 -2.28
CA ILE A 123 7.20 6.06 -0.82
C ILE A 123 5.85 5.75 -0.16
N GLN A 124 4.75 6.25 -0.73
CA GLN A 124 3.39 5.94 -0.29
C GLN A 124 3.11 4.43 -0.30
N GLY A 125 3.53 3.74 -1.37
CA GLY A 125 3.42 2.28 -1.49
C GLY A 125 4.22 1.54 -0.42
N ASN A 126 5.44 1.98 -0.13
CA ASN A 126 6.28 1.41 0.93
C ASN A 126 5.63 1.55 2.32
N MET A 127 5.05 2.73 2.63
CA MET A 127 4.31 2.94 3.87
C MET A 127 3.10 2.00 3.98
N GLY A 128 2.36 1.82 2.87
CA GLY A 128 1.24 0.87 2.81
C GLY A 128 1.68 -0.57 3.05
N GLY A 129 2.82 -0.98 2.48
CA GLY A 129 3.42 -2.29 2.76
C GLY A 129 3.82 -2.46 4.23
N ALA A 130 4.49 -1.47 4.82
CA ALA A 130 4.88 -1.50 6.23
C ALA A 130 3.66 -1.62 7.16
N LEU A 131 2.54 -0.96 6.85
CA LEU A 131 1.30 -1.10 7.62
C LEU A 131 0.78 -2.53 7.64
N VAL A 132 0.84 -3.24 6.52
CA VAL A 132 0.37 -4.62 6.41
C VAL A 132 1.35 -5.58 7.08
N TYR A 133 2.63 -5.52 6.71
CA TYR A 133 3.62 -6.53 7.07
C TYR A 133 4.27 -6.28 8.43
N ASN A 134 4.47 -5.01 8.82
CA ASN A 134 5.18 -4.70 10.06
C ASN A 134 4.21 -4.40 11.21
N HIS A 135 3.07 -3.76 10.92
CA HIS A 135 2.15 -3.27 11.96
C HIS A 135 0.81 -4.01 12.05
N GLY A 136 0.42 -4.79 11.04
CA GLY A 136 -0.89 -5.41 10.93
C GLY A 136 -1.09 -6.60 11.89
N THR A 137 -1.52 -6.36 13.13
CA THR A 137 -1.90 -7.44 14.06
C THR A 137 -3.04 -8.35 13.55
N PRO A 138 -4.00 -7.95 12.68
CA PRO A 138 -5.00 -8.87 12.17
C PRO A 138 -4.43 -9.98 11.29
N PHE A 139 -3.32 -9.73 10.59
CA PHE A 139 -2.58 -10.78 9.87
C PHE A 139 -1.97 -11.79 10.85
N LYS A 140 -1.52 -11.31 12.01
CA LYS A 140 -0.94 -12.12 13.08
C LYS A 140 -1.99 -12.96 13.81
N SER A 141 -3.15 -12.38 14.11
CA SER A 141 -4.30 -13.13 14.63
C SER A 141 -4.79 -14.19 13.64
N PHE A 142 -4.72 -13.92 12.33
CA PHE A 142 -5.00 -14.92 11.31
C PHE A 142 -3.97 -16.06 11.32
N MET A 143 -2.66 -15.76 11.38
CA MET A 143 -1.62 -16.80 11.47
C MET A 143 -1.79 -17.65 12.73
N ILE A 144 -2.01 -17.04 13.91
CA ILE A 144 -2.27 -17.78 15.15
C ILE A 144 -3.51 -18.67 15.02
N MET A 145 -4.59 -18.15 14.42
CA MET A 145 -5.82 -18.92 14.20
C MET A 145 -5.60 -20.10 13.24
N ASP A 146 -4.79 -19.92 12.19
CA ASP A 146 -4.46 -20.96 11.21
C ASP A 146 -3.62 -22.07 11.85
N THR A 147 -2.55 -21.71 12.58
CA THR A 147 -1.72 -22.64 13.36
C THR A 147 -2.55 -23.46 14.35
N LEU A 148 -3.47 -22.81 15.09
CA LEU A 148 -4.36 -23.51 16.01
C LEU A 148 -5.34 -24.46 15.30
N HIS A 149 -5.81 -24.08 14.10
CA HIS A 149 -6.72 -24.91 13.33
C HIS A 149 -6.02 -26.13 12.72
N GLU A 150 -4.79 -25.97 12.22
CA GLU A 150 -3.94 -27.06 11.75
C GLU A 150 -3.65 -28.05 12.88
N ALA A 151 -3.22 -27.56 14.05
CA ALA A 151 -2.99 -28.39 15.23
C ALA A 151 -4.26 -29.16 15.65
N ALA A 152 -5.43 -28.52 15.60
CA ALA A 152 -6.69 -29.17 15.94
C ALA A 152 -7.06 -30.30 14.97
N ILE A 153 -6.76 -30.16 13.67
CA ILE A 153 -6.99 -31.21 12.66
C ILE A 153 -6.07 -32.40 12.93
N VAL A 154 -4.77 -32.16 13.10
CA VAL A 154 -3.78 -33.22 13.32
C VAL A 154 -4.07 -33.98 14.63
N VAL A 155 -4.45 -33.28 15.70
CA VAL A 155 -4.84 -33.88 16.98
C VAL A 155 -6.07 -34.78 16.86
N ASP A 156 -7.02 -34.47 15.98
CA ASP A 156 -8.21 -35.29 15.75
C ASP A 156 -7.87 -36.61 15.04
N GLU A 157 -6.83 -36.60 14.19
CA GLU A 157 -6.33 -37.78 13.48
C GLU A 157 -5.41 -38.66 14.35
N GLU A 158 -4.76 -38.08 15.36
CA GLU A 158 -3.89 -38.81 16.28
C GLU A 158 -4.64 -39.63 17.33
N SER A 159 -4.12 -40.82 17.64
CA SER A 159 -4.75 -41.74 18.61
C SER A 159 -4.05 -41.81 19.96
N GLU A 160 -2.77 -41.41 20.01
CA GLU A 160 -1.97 -41.44 21.23
C GLU A 160 -1.97 -40.07 21.90
N ASP A 161 -2.30 -40.03 23.20
CA ASP A 161 -2.31 -38.79 23.98
C ASP A 161 -0.94 -38.08 23.96
N THR A 162 0.15 -38.85 23.91
CA THR A 162 1.52 -38.30 23.82
C THR A 162 1.77 -37.58 22.50
N ALA A 163 1.31 -38.14 21.38
CA ALA A 163 1.42 -37.50 20.06
C ALA A 163 0.56 -36.23 19.98
N LYS A 164 -0.65 -36.23 20.56
CA LYS A 164 -1.50 -35.03 20.63
C LYS A 164 -0.85 -33.90 21.43
N ILE A 165 -0.16 -34.22 22.52
CA ILE A 165 0.58 -33.25 23.33
C ILE A 165 1.72 -32.64 22.51
N GLU A 166 2.46 -33.46 21.75
CA GLU A 166 3.57 -33.01 20.90
C GLU A 166 3.10 -32.02 19.84
N VAL A 167 1.96 -32.29 19.18
CA VAL A 167 1.36 -31.39 18.18
C VAL A 167 0.95 -30.05 18.79
N TYR A 168 0.36 -30.05 20.00
CA TYR A 168 0.05 -28.79 20.69
C TYR A 168 1.30 -28.05 21.16
N GLN A 169 2.37 -28.77 21.52
CA GLN A 169 3.65 -28.16 21.89
C GLN A 169 4.31 -27.49 20.69
N GLU A 170 4.31 -28.13 19.52
CA GLU A 170 4.81 -27.57 18.27
C GLU A 170 4.01 -26.30 17.87
N ALA A 171 2.67 -26.37 17.94
CA ALA A 171 1.83 -25.21 17.67
C ALA A 171 2.07 -24.05 18.66
N LEU A 172 2.40 -24.34 19.92
CA LEU A 172 2.76 -23.34 20.91
C LEU A 172 4.12 -22.72 20.61
N GLU A 173 5.12 -23.51 20.23
CA GLU A 173 6.44 -23.01 19.80
C GLU A 173 6.32 -22.10 18.57
N ASP A 174 5.50 -22.46 17.60
CA ASP A 174 5.22 -21.63 16.41
C ASP A 174 4.54 -20.31 16.78
N ILE A 175 3.55 -20.34 17.69
CA ILE A 175 2.89 -19.13 18.20
C ILE A 175 3.88 -18.27 19.00
N GLU A 176 4.79 -18.89 19.75
CA GLU A 176 5.81 -18.20 20.55
C GLU A 176 6.88 -17.56 19.64
N LEU A 177 7.26 -18.19 18.53
CA LEU A 177 8.08 -17.59 17.47
C LEU A 177 7.37 -16.40 16.80
N ILE A 178 6.08 -16.55 16.47
CA ILE A 178 5.25 -15.44 15.98
C ILE A 178 5.22 -14.30 17.02
N HIS A 179 5.25 -14.60 18.31
CA HIS A 179 5.28 -13.64 19.41
C HIS A 179 6.66 -12.98 19.65
N GLU A 180 7.76 -13.72 19.53
CA GLU A 180 9.10 -13.19 19.75
C GLU A 180 9.53 -12.26 18.60
N GLU A 181 9.17 -12.61 17.37
CA GLU A 181 9.30 -11.70 16.22
C GLU A 181 8.50 -10.40 16.44
N ILE A 182 7.37 -10.47 17.16
CA ILE A 182 6.60 -9.29 17.58
C ILE A 182 7.36 -8.46 18.62
N GLU A 183 7.91 -9.04 19.69
CA GLU A 183 8.62 -8.25 20.72
C GLU A 183 9.80 -7.45 20.15
N ILE A 184 10.57 -8.06 19.23
CA ILE A 184 11.72 -7.42 18.57
C ILE A 184 11.28 -6.24 17.68
N TYR A 185 10.20 -6.40 16.92
CA TYR A 185 9.73 -5.36 16.00
C TYR A 185 8.88 -4.26 16.68
N TYR A 186 8.25 -4.55 17.84
CA TYR A 186 7.32 -3.63 18.52
C TYR A 186 8.00 -2.80 19.62
N GLY A 187 9.32 -2.93 19.81
CA GLY A 187 10.07 -2.12 20.78
C GLY A 187 9.74 -2.42 22.24
N ASN A 188 8.89 -3.41 22.51
CA ASN A 188 8.76 -4.03 23.81
C ASN A 188 10.02 -4.88 24.02
N LYS A 189 11.13 -4.22 24.37
CA LYS A 189 12.14 -4.92 25.14
C LYS A 189 11.42 -5.39 26.39
N ALA A 190 11.15 -6.68 26.50
CA ALA A 190 11.00 -7.31 27.79
C ALA A 190 12.12 -6.75 28.66
N LYS A 191 11.75 -5.98 29.69
CA LYS A 191 12.68 -5.77 30.80
C LYS A 191 12.91 -7.17 31.33
N GLN A 192 14.04 -7.77 30.94
CA GLN A 192 14.58 -8.92 31.62
C GLN A 192 14.80 -8.48 33.07
N GLU A 193 13.91 -8.93 33.96
CA GLU A 193 14.16 -8.94 35.41
C GLU A 193 15.16 -10.05 35.76
#